data_AF-A0A5A5RN09-F1
#
_entry.id   AF-A0A5A5RN09-F1
#
_cell.length_a   1.000
_cell.length_b   1.000
_cell.length_c   1.000
_cell.angle_alpha   90.00
_cell.angle_beta   90.00
_cell.angle_gamma   90.00
#
_symmetry.space_group_name_H-M   'P 1'
#
loop_
_entity.id
_entity.type
_entity.pdbx_description
1 polymer ?
#
loop_
_entity_poly.entity_id
_entity_poly.type
_entity_poly.pdbx_seq_one_letter_code
_entity_poly.pdbx_strand_id
1 'polypeptide(L)' 'MLFQQDKISLGKASELLGINQIKFQRMLSERGICIHYDVAEFQQDIKHLKEKGWL' A
#
# COMPACT_ATOMS: atom_id res chain seq x y z
N MET A 1 12.55 3.67 -4.67
CA MET A 1 12.67 2.30 -4.13
C MET A 1 11.99 1.33 -5.08
N LEU A 2 12.48 0.09 -5.25
CA LEU A 2 11.86 -0.90 -6.16
C LEU A 2 10.38 -1.18 -5.82
N PHE A 3 10.02 -1.19 -4.53
CA PHE A 3 8.64 -1.32 -4.06
C PHE A 3 7.75 -0.14 -4.51
N GLN A 4 8.23 1.10 -4.40
CA GLN A 4 7.51 2.30 -4.86
C GLN A 4 7.39 2.40 -6.39
N GLN A 5 8.12 1.58 -7.14
CA GLN A 5 8.05 1.54 -8.60
C GLN A 5 7.18 0.36 -9.09
N ASP A 6 6.46 -0.30 -8.18
CA ASP A 6 5.71 -1.55 -8.43
C ASP A 6 6.55 -2.67 -9.07
N LYS A 7 7.87 -2.61 -8.92
CA LYS A 7 8.79 -3.64 -9.47
C LYS A 7 8.87 -4.87 -8.58
N ILE A 8 8.55 -4.74 -7.30
CA ILE A 8 8.55 -5.83 -6.32
C ILE A 8 7.36 -5.66 -5.38
N SER A 9 6.75 -6.78 -4.98
CA SER A 9 5.64 -6.78 -4.02
C SER A 9 6.10 -6.46 -2.60
N LEU A 10 5.16 -6.07 -1.73
CA LEU A 10 5.41 -5.86 -0.30
C LEU A 10 6.05 -7.09 0.35
N GLY A 11 5.57 -8.28 0.01
CA GLY A 11 6.12 -9.55 0.48
C GLY A 11 7.58 -9.73 0.04
N LYS A 12 7.88 -9.47 -1.24
CA LYS A 12 9.24 -9.60 -1.77
C LYS A 12 10.21 -8.59 -1.15
N ALA A 13 9.74 -7.36 -0.94
CA ALA A 13 10.53 -6.33 -0.27
C ALA A 13 10.80 -6.66 1.21
N SER A 14 9.80 -7.22 1.92
CA SER A 14 9.98 -7.67 3.30
C SER A 14 10.95 -8.86 3.43
N GLU A 15 10.89 -9.80 2.47
CA GLU A 15 11.80 -10.95 2.36
C GLU A 15 13.24 -10.48 2.12
N LEU A 16 13.44 -9.57 1.17
CA LEU A 16 14.76 -8.98 0.87
C LEU A 16 15.38 -8.24 2.05
N LEU A 17 14.55 -7.66 2.91
CA LEU A 17 14.98 -6.94 4.11
C LEU A 17 15.09 -7.86 5.35
N GLY A 18 14.71 -9.14 5.24
CA GLY A 18 14.73 -10.09 6.36
C GLY A 18 13.81 -9.68 7.51
N ILE A 19 12.78 -8.88 7.23
CA ILE A 19 11.83 -8.39 8.24
C ILE A 19 10.41 -8.88 7.92
N ASN A 20 9.58 -9.00 8.95
CA ASN A 20 8.16 -9.29 8.75
C ASN A 20 7.49 -8.17 7.95
N GLN A 21 6.50 -8.54 7.12
CA GLN A 21 5.67 -7.61 6.34
C GLN A 21 5.11 -6.46 7.18
N ILE A 22 4.61 -6.70 8.39
CA ILE A 22 4.08 -5.65 9.28
C ILE A 22 5.17 -4.66 9.69
N LYS A 23 6.40 -5.14 9.93
CA LYS A 23 7.53 -4.28 10.27
C LYS A 23 7.95 -3.43 9.06
N PHE A 24 7.93 -4.01 7.87
CA PHE A 24 8.18 -3.28 6.63
C PHE A 24 7.11 -2.22 6.37
N GLN A 25 5.83 -2.56 6.55
CA GLN A 25 4.71 -1.62 6.51
C GLN A 25 4.92 -0.42 7.44
N ARG A 26 5.32 -0.68 8.70
CA ARG A 26 5.56 0.42 9.66
C ARG A 26 6.69 1.34 9.21
N MET A 27 7.78 0.80 8.65
CA MET A 27 8.87 1.60 8.09
C MET A 27 8.44 2.44 6.88
N LEU A 28 7.50 1.94 6.07
CA LEU A 28 6.93 2.70 4.96
C LEU A 28 6.07 3.85 5.49
N SER A 29 5.17 3.59 6.45
CA SER A 29 4.36 4.64 7.09
C SER A 29 5.19 5.72 7.79
N GLU A 30 6.24 5.34 8.52
CA GLU A 30 7.17 6.28 9.16
C GLU A 30 7.88 7.20 8.14
N ARG A 31 8.00 6.75 6.89
CA ARG A 31 8.58 7.52 5.77
C ARG A 31 7.53 8.25 4.92
N GLY A 32 6.26 8.21 5.32
CA GLY A 32 5.14 8.76 4.55
C GLY A 32 4.91 8.03 3.22
N ILE A 33 5.42 6.80 3.08
CA ILE A 33 5.24 5.99 1.88
C ILE A 33 3.96 5.19 2.07
N CYS A 34 2.91 5.54 1.31
CA CYS A 34 1.64 4.85 1.39
C CYS A 34 1.80 3.39 0.93
N ILE A 35 1.31 2.47 1.76
CA ILE A 35 1.43 1.02 1.57
C ILE A 35 0.22 0.45 0.80
N HIS A 36 -0.84 1.25 0.73
CA HIS A 36 -2.10 0.92 0.07
C HIS A 36 -2.49 2.05 -0.87
N TYR A 37 -3.22 1.63 -1.91
CA TYR A 37 -4.03 2.37 -2.87
C TYR A 37 -3.57 3.80 -3.05
N ASP A 38 -2.98 4.06 -4.22
CA ASP A 38 -2.74 5.42 -4.68
C ASP A 38 -4.01 6.26 -4.47
N VAL A 39 -3.91 7.57 -4.27
CA VAL A 39 -5.08 8.41 -3.93
C VAL A 39 -6.23 8.19 -4.93
N ALA A 40 -5.89 7.93 -6.20
CA ALA A 40 -6.81 7.59 -7.26
C ALA A 40 -7.63 6.31 -7.01
N GLU A 41 -6.99 5.33 -6.41
CA GLU A 41 -7.50 4.00 -6.14
C GLU A 41 -8.39 4.03 -4.88
N PHE A 42 -8.02 4.80 -3.85
CA PHE A 42 -8.90 5.15 -2.73
C PHE A 42 -10.14 5.94 -3.19
N GLN A 43 -9.97 6.88 -4.13
CA GLN A 43 -11.08 7.62 -4.74
C GLN A 43 -12.03 6.70 -5.52
N GLN A 44 -11.51 5.68 -6.20
CA GLN A 44 -12.32 4.66 -6.87
C GLN A 44 -13.14 3.83 -5.89
N ASP A 45 -12.56 3.43 -4.75
CA ASP A 45 -13.31 2.70 -3.72
C ASP A 45 -14.38 3.57 -3.08
N ILE A 46 -14.08 4.85 -2.75
CA ILE A 46 -15.10 5.81 -2.29
C ILE A 46 -16.24 5.93 -3.31
N LYS A 47 -15.90 5.97 -4.60
CA LYS A 47 -16.90 6.04 -5.68
C LYS A 47 -17.74 4.76 -5.74
N HIS A 48 -17.12 3.58 -5.68
CA HIS A 48 -17.83 2.30 -5.66
C HIS A 48 -18.72 2.14 -4.42
N LEU A 49 -18.27 2.62 -3.26
CA LEU A 49 -19.05 2.60 -2.02
C LEU A 49 -20.29 3.50 -2.11
N LYS A 50 -20.15 4.71 -2.68
CA LYS A 50 -21.27 5.61 -2.97
C LYS A 50 -22.25 5.02 -3.99
N GLU A 51 -21.74 4.41 -5.06
CA GLU A 51 -22.56 3.76 -6.09
C GLU A 51 -23.36 2.57 -5.55
N LYS A 52 -22.80 1.85 -4.57
CA LYS A 52 -23.49 0.75 -3.87
C LYS A 52 -24.42 1.22 -2.74
N GLY A 53 -24.45 2.52 -2.42
CA GLY A 53 -25.24 3.08 -1.33
C GLY A 53 -24.78 2.64 0.06
N TRP A 54 -23.50 2.26 0.20
CA TRP A 54 -22.90 1.87 1.48
C TRP A 54 -22.28 3.07 2.21
N LEU A 55 -22.40 4.27 1.62
CA LEU A 55 -21.86 5.55 2.09
C LEU A 55 -22.79 6.67 1.67
#